data_AF-A0A4Y7LAR6-F1
#
_entry.id   AF-A0A4Y7LAR6-F1
#
_cell.length_a   1.000
_cell.length_b   1.000
_cell.length_c   1.000
_cell.angle_alpha   90.00
_cell.angle_beta   90.00
_cell.angle_gamma   90.00
#
_symmetry.space_group_name_H-M   'P 1'
#
loop_
_entity.id
_entity.type
_entity.pdbx_description
1 polymer ?
#
loop_
_entity_poly.entity_id
_entity_poly.type
_entity_poly.pdbx_seq_one_letter_code
_entity_poly.pdbx_strand_id
1 'polypeptide(L)'
;MYVFKGINGGGFGSGRINLGGLEVRQISTFNKIWAIQEGGPDNLGASFFEPSPIPRGYFSLGSYCQPNNQPLYGWVLVGKDDGCIKSPSLAIPVDYKLIWSSENSNLKQDGIGYMWSPVPPEGYNAIGNIVTNSRDKPDLGKIRCVRSDLTDSCEHASIVWGRDGINIYNLRPTSRGPQALGVSVGTFTTETDGNITPSSSTMSCL
;
A
#
# COMPACT_ATOMS: atom_id res chain seq x y z
N MET A 1 4.36 -19.02 6.02
CA MET A 1 2.93 -19.24 5.75
C MET A 1 2.15 -18.47 6.80
N TYR A 2 1.64 -17.29 6.47
CA TYR A 2 0.76 -16.55 7.38
C TYR A 2 -0.58 -17.28 7.42
N VAL A 3 -0.94 -17.79 8.60
CA VAL A 3 -2.20 -18.52 8.81
C VAL A 3 -3.24 -17.49 9.24
N PHE A 4 -4.07 -17.05 8.31
CA PHE A 4 -5.17 -16.12 8.60
C PHE A 4 -6.41 -16.90 9.02
N LYS A 5 -6.90 -16.68 10.25
CA LYS A 5 -8.12 -17.29 10.77
C LYS A 5 -9.32 -16.46 10.28
N GLY A 6 -10.02 -16.94 9.25
CA GLY A 6 -11.24 -16.28 8.78
C GLY A 6 -12.33 -16.27 9.85
N ILE A 7 -13.10 -15.19 9.94
CA ILE A 7 -14.22 -15.02 10.89
C ILE A 7 -15.39 -15.98 10.56
N ASN A 8 -15.43 -16.55 9.36
CA ASN A 8 -16.29 -17.69 9.02
C ASN A 8 -15.49 -18.70 8.18
N GLY A 9 -15.41 -19.94 8.65
CA GLY A 9 -14.43 -20.97 8.24
C GLY A 9 -14.61 -21.56 6.83
N GLY A 10 -14.51 -20.75 5.77
CA GLY A 10 -14.65 -21.22 4.38
C GLY A 10 -13.56 -20.78 3.38
N GLY A 11 -12.55 -20.00 3.79
CA GLY A 11 -11.62 -19.32 2.86
C GLY A 11 -10.24 -19.98 2.65
N PHE A 12 -9.86 -20.97 3.45
CA PHE A 12 -8.47 -21.42 3.58
C PHE A 12 -7.84 -22.01 2.30
N GLY A 13 -8.66 -22.50 1.34
CA GLY A 13 -8.18 -23.10 0.09
C GLY A 13 -8.30 -22.21 -1.16
N SER A 14 -9.01 -21.07 -1.09
CA SER A 14 -9.30 -20.23 -2.26
C SER A 14 -8.36 -19.03 -2.41
N GLY A 15 -7.54 -18.76 -1.38
CA GLY A 15 -6.68 -17.57 -1.32
C GLY A 15 -7.45 -16.27 -1.15
N ARG A 16 -8.69 -16.33 -0.64
CA ARG A 16 -9.61 -15.19 -0.46
C ARG A 16 -10.14 -15.15 0.97
N ILE A 17 -10.32 -13.95 1.49
CA ILE A 17 -10.85 -13.71 2.84
C ILE A 17 -11.92 -12.62 2.74
N ASN A 18 -13.06 -12.81 3.41
CA ASN A 18 -14.06 -11.76 3.55
C ASN A 18 -13.90 -11.10 4.92
N LEU A 19 -13.70 -9.78 4.91
CA LEU A 19 -13.50 -8.93 6.08
C LEU A 19 -14.77 -8.10 6.36
N GLY A 20 -15.95 -8.72 6.40
CA GLY A 20 -17.20 -8.03 6.71
C GLY A 20 -17.75 -7.17 5.57
N GLY A 21 -17.61 -7.67 4.33
CA GLY A 21 -18.11 -7.00 3.11
C GLY A 21 -17.01 -6.57 2.14
N LEU A 22 -15.75 -6.66 2.57
CA LEU A 22 -14.58 -6.56 1.71
C LEU A 22 -13.97 -7.95 1.48
N GLU A 23 -14.05 -8.45 0.25
CA GLU A 23 -13.30 -9.66 -0.14
C GLU A 23 -11.87 -9.26 -0.53
N VAL A 24 -10.86 -9.78 0.18
CA VAL A 24 -9.46 -9.56 -0.14
C VAL A 24 -8.81 -10.80 -0.73
N ARG A 25 -7.84 -10.59 -1.61
CA ARG A 25 -7.03 -11.64 -2.23
C ARG A 25 -5.56 -11.24 -2.26
N GLN A 26 -4.69 -12.17 -1.93
CA GLN A 26 -3.24 -11.96 -2.01
C GLN A 26 -2.76 -12.04 -3.47
N ILE A 27 -1.92 -11.07 -3.86
CA ILE A 27 -1.18 -11.04 -5.12
C ILE A 27 0.32 -11.00 -4.80
N SER A 28 1.09 -11.91 -5.41
CA SER A 28 2.55 -11.99 -5.27
C SER A 28 3.28 -11.87 -6.61
N THR A 29 2.57 -11.42 -7.65
CA THR A 29 3.12 -11.13 -8.98
C THR A 29 2.99 -9.64 -9.27
N PHE A 30 4.01 -9.09 -9.90
CA PHE A 30 4.22 -7.64 -9.93
C PHE A 30 4.81 -7.18 -11.24
N ASN A 31 4.43 -5.97 -11.65
CA ASN A 31 5.15 -5.21 -12.66
C ASN A 31 6.05 -4.19 -11.93
N LYS A 32 7.33 -4.11 -12.32
CA LYS A 32 8.24 -3.09 -11.79
C LYS A 32 7.88 -1.73 -12.39
N ILE A 33 7.73 -0.72 -11.53
CA ILE A 33 7.45 0.67 -11.93
C ILE A 33 8.78 1.43 -12.02
N TRP A 34 9.57 1.35 -10.96
CA TRP A 34 10.75 2.19 -10.75
C TRP A 34 11.66 1.56 -9.70
N ALA A 35 12.95 1.92 -9.72
CA ALA A 35 13.88 1.59 -8.65
C ALA A 35 14.90 2.70 -8.42
N ILE A 36 15.24 2.86 -7.14
CA ILE A 36 16.40 3.58 -6.64
C ILE A 36 17.47 2.53 -6.37
N GLN A 37 18.72 2.81 -6.74
CA GLN A 37 19.85 1.88 -6.69
C GLN A 37 20.86 2.24 -5.58
N GLU A 38 20.49 3.15 -4.69
CA GLU A 38 21.28 3.57 -3.52
C GLU A 38 20.40 4.13 -2.40
N GLY A 39 20.96 4.32 -1.21
CA GLY A 39 20.22 4.67 0.02
C GLY A 39 19.51 3.46 0.65
N GLY A 40 18.90 3.68 1.82
CA GLY A 40 18.25 2.61 2.58
C GLY A 40 19.19 1.51 3.09
N PRO A 41 18.64 0.35 3.48
CA PRO A 41 19.43 -0.79 3.97
C PRO A 41 20.53 -1.22 2.99
N ASP A 42 21.74 -1.43 3.52
CA ASP A 42 22.96 -1.81 2.78
C ASP A 42 23.35 -0.86 1.63
N ASN A 43 22.74 0.33 1.56
CA ASN A 43 22.90 1.29 0.47
C ASN A 43 22.60 0.68 -0.92
N LEU A 44 21.71 -0.31 -0.99
CA LEU A 44 21.34 -0.98 -2.25
C LEU A 44 20.08 -0.38 -2.89
N GLY A 45 19.41 0.56 -2.21
CA GLY A 45 18.18 1.18 -2.69
C GLY A 45 16.95 0.30 -2.52
N ALA A 46 15.88 0.66 -3.24
CA ALA A 46 14.60 -0.03 -3.20
C ALA A 46 13.92 -0.04 -4.55
N SER A 47 13.11 -1.07 -4.77
CA SER A 47 12.31 -1.24 -5.98
C SER A 47 10.83 -1.14 -5.66
N PHE A 48 10.08 -0.53 -6.58
CA PHE A 48 8.65 -0.21 -6.44
C PHE A 48 7.85 -0.85 -7.56
N PHE A 49 6.67 -1.35 -7.20
CA PHE A 49 5.90 -2.25 -8.03
C PHE A 49 4.40 -1.98 -7.94
N GLU A 50 3.68 -2.28 -9.03
CA GLU A 50 2.22 -2.44 -9.00
C GLU A 50 1.85 -3.93 -9.06
N PRO A 51 0.83 -4.38 -8.33
CA PRO A 51 0.34 -5.76 -8.42
C PRO A 51 -0.22 -6.03 -9.81
N SER A 52 0.18 -7.16 -10.41
CA SER A 52 -0.26 -7.52 -11.76
C SER A 52 -0.12 -9.03 -12.02
N PRO A 53 -1.08 -9.70 -12.68
CA PRO A 53 -2.39 -9.16 -13.08
C PRO A 53 -3.34 -9.05 -11.88
N ILE A 54 -4.21 -8.03 -11.88
CA ILE A 54 -5.30 -7.92 -10.90
C ILE A 54 -6.50 -8.75 -11.40
N PRO A 55 -7.02 -9.70 -10.60
CA PRO A 55 -8.17 -10.50 -11.00
C PRO A 55 -9.42 -9.65 -11.24
N ARG A 56 -10.27 -10.08 -12.18
CA ARG A 56 -11.51 -9.35 -12.54
C ARG A 56 -12.37 -9.07 -11.29
N GLY A 57 -12.76 -7.81 -11.14
CA GLY A 57 -13.60 -7.32 -10.04
C GLY A 57 -12.83 -6.98 -8.76
N TYR A 58 -11.53 -7.24 -8.70
CA TYR A 58 -10.66 -6.72 -7.65
C TYR A 58 -10.00 -5.42 -8.08
N PHE A 59 -9.60 -4.63 -7.09
CA PHE A 59 -8.91 -3.37 -7.24
C PHE A 59 -7.68 -3.34 -6.34
N SER A 60 -6.62 -2.67 -6.80
CA SER A 60 -5.43 -2.45 -5.98
C SER A 60 -5.76 -1.50 -4.81
N LEU A 61 -5.08 -1.72 -3.69
CA LEU A 61 -5.17 -0.89 -2.49
C LEU A 61 -3.90 -0.05 -2.26
N GLY A 62 -2.88 -0.21 -3.12
CA GLY A 62 -1.61 0.50 -3.03
C GLY A 62 -0.50 -0.18 -3.85
N SER A 63 0.66 0.46 -3.92
CA SER A 63 1.88 -0.10 -4.48
C SER A 63 2.61 -0.98 -3.46
N TYR A 64 3.45 -1.88 -3.97
CA TYR A 64 4.40 -2.66 -3.19
C TYR A 64 5.81 -2.06 -3.34
N CYS A 65 6.62 -2.13 -2.30
CA CYS A 65 8.04 -1.84 -2.39
C CYS A 65 8.87 -2.75 -1.49
N GLN A 66 10.14 -2.91 -1.83
CA GLN A 66 11.09 -3.60 -0.98
C GLN A 66 12.51 -3.07 -1.14
N PRO A 67 13.36 -3.24 -0.11
CA PRO A 67 14.80 -3.11 -0.26
C PRO A 67 15.35 -4.00 -1.38
N ASN A 68 16.39 -3.53 -2.07
CA ASN A 68 17.07 -4.30 -3.12
C ASN A 68 18.10 -5.31 -2.57
N ASN A 69 18.33 -5.32 -1.25
CA ASN A 69 19.24 -6.27 -0.60
C ASN A 69 18.64 -7.68 -0.41
N GLN A 70 17.46 -7.92 -0.97
CA GLN A 70 16.74 -9.19 -0.89
C GLN A 70 16.04 -9.53 -2.20
N PRO A 71 15.81 -10.82 -2.51
CA PRO A 71 15.06 -11.19 -3.70
C PRO A 71 13.56 -10.87 -3.57
N LEU A 72 12.84 -10.84 -4.69
CA LEU A 72 11.42 -10.49 -4.73
C LEU A 72 10.54 -11.65 -4.24
N TYR A 73 10.03 -11.54 -3.01
CA TYR A 73 9.11 -12.52 -2.40
C TYR A 73 7.90 -11.88 -1.69
N GLY A 74 7.65 -10.61 -1.96
CA GLY A 74 6.56 -9.85 -1.34
C GLY A 74 5.17 -10.25 -1.81
N TRP A 75 4.19 -9.61 -1.19
CA TRP A 75 2.79 -9.71 -1.57
C TRP A 75 2.03 -8.44 -1.18
N VAL A 76 0.89 -8.22 -1.85
CA VAL A 76 -0.10 -7.23 -1.43
C VAL A 76 -1.49 -7.86 -1.43
N LEU A 77 -2.42 -7.29 -0.65
CA LEU A 77 -3.85 -7.59 -0.79
C LEU A 77 -4.49 -6.65 -1.82
N VAL A 78 -5.30 -7.22 -2.70
CA VAL A 78 -6.26 -6.50 -3.53
C VAL A 78 -7.65 -6.71 -2.97
N GLY A 79 -8.52 -5.71 -3.11
CA GLY A 79 -9.86 -5.71 -2.53
C GLY A 79 -10.96 -5.80 -3.59
N LYS A 80 -12.06 -6.45 -3.25
CA LYS A 80 -13.29 -6.51 -4.03
C LYS A 80 -14.49 -6.26 -3.11
N ASP A 81 -15.39 -5.42 -3.58
CA ASP A 81 -16.67 -5.20 -2.92
C ASP A 81 -17.57 -6.44 -3.01
N ASP A 82 -18.29 -6.74 -1.92
CA ASP A 82 -19.24 -7.85 -1.89
C ASP A 82 -20.53 -7.60 -2.69
N GLY A 83 -20.74 -6.38 -3.18
CA GLY A 83 -21.88 -5.95 -3.99
C GLY A 83 -22.93 -5.15 -3.23
N CYS A 84 -22.69 -4.78 -1.96
CA CYS A 84 -23.61 -3.96 -1.17
C CYS A 84 -23.68 -2.51 -1.68
N ILE A 85 -24.65 -2.20 -2.53
CA ILE A 85 -24.81 -0.86 -3.16
C ILE A 85 -25.06 0.26 -2.13
N LYS A 86 -25.70 -0.04 -1.00
CA LYS A 86 -26.07 0.98 0.01
C LYS A 86 -24.88 1.45 0.85
N SER A 87 -23.86 0.62 0.97
CA SER A 87 -22.67 0.91 1.76
C SER A 87 -21.50 0.14 1.14
N PRO A 88 -20.94 0.63 0.04
CA PRO A 88 -19.82 -0.04 -0.60
C PRO A 88 -18.61 -0.03 0.33
N SER A 89 -17.91 -1.14 0.39
CA SER A 89 -16.63 -1.32 1.09
C SER A 89 -15.48 -0.56 0.43
N LEU A 90 -15.59 -0.27 -0.87
CA LEU A 90 -14.56 0.37 -1.68
C LEU A 90 -15.06 1.66 -2.34
N ALA A 91 -14.23 2.70 -2.30
CA ALA A 91 -14.49 3.96 -3.01
C ALA A 91 -13.29 4.42 -3.84
N ILE A 92 -13.56 5.18 -4.89
CA ILE A 92 -12.53 5.86 -5.69
C ILE A 92 -12.02 7.05 -4.86
N PRO A 93 -10.69 7.27 -4.76
CA PRO A 93 -10.15 8.48 -4.12
C PRO A 93 -10.66 9.74 -4.83
N VAL A 94 -10.82 10.85 -4.09
CA VAL A 94 -11.28 12.12 -4.67
C VAL A 94 -10.15 12.91 -5.34
N ASP A 95 -8.90 12.65 -4.94
CA ASP A 95 -7.69 13.23 -5.54
C ASP A 95 -6.45 12.40 -5.15
N TYR A 96 -5.29 12.76 -5.69
CA TYR A 96 -3.98 12.35 -5.20
C TYR A 96 -3.12 13.56 -4.84
N LYS A 97 -2.44 13.47 -3.69
CA LYS A 97 -1.42 14.44 -3.26
C LYS A 97 -0.04 13.87 -3.55
N LEU A 98 0.80 14.65 -4.23
CA LEU A 98 2.22 14.31 -4.39
C LEU A 98 2.90 14.43 -3.02
N ILE A 99 3.51 13.34 -2.56
CA ILE A 99 4.25 13.31 -1.29
C ILE A 99 5.71 13.66 -1.53
N TRP A 100 6.29 13.02 -2.56
CA TRP A 100 7.71 13.13 -2.87
C TRP A 100 7.95 12.71 -4.32
N SER A 101 8.99 13.27 -4.94
CA SER A 101 9.50 12.82 -6.23
C SER A 101 11.01 12.81 -6.25
N SER A 102 11.58 11.95 -7.09
CA SER A 102 13.03 11.86 -7.28
C SER A 102 13.56 12.83 -8.34
N GLU A 103 12.73 13.74 -8.84
CA GLU A 103 13.02 14.61 -10.00
C GLU A 103 14.23 15.53 -9.76
N ASN A 104 14.40 16.02 -8.54
CA ASN A 104 15.52 16.88 -8.15
C ASN A 104 16.57 16.14 -7.30
N SER A 105 16.48 14.81 -7.23
CA SER A 105 17.42 13.99 -6.47
C SER A 105 18.66 13.65 -7.31
N ASN A 106 19.82 13.55 -6.68
CA ASN A 106 21.05 13.09 -7.32
C ASN A 106 21.27 11.58 -7.15
N LEU A 107 20.20 10.83 -6.89
CA LEU A 107 20.24 9.40 -6.63
C LEU A 107 20.48 8.62 -7.93
N LYS A 108 21.17 7.48 -7.84
CA LYS A 108 21.21 6.47 -8.92
C LYS A 108 19.86 5.76 -8.99
N GLN A 109 19.22 5.77 -10.16
CA GLN A 109 17.85 5.28 -10.35
C GLN A 109 17.53 4.94 -11.81
N ASP A 110 16.51 4.11 -12.05
CA ASP A 110 16.10 3.63 -13.38
C ASP A 110 15.24 4.66 -14.17
N GLY A 111 15.04 5.86 -13.61
CA GLY A 111 14.14 6.91 -14.10
C GLY A 111 13.67 7.80 -12.95
N ILE A 112 12.63 8.62 -13.15
CA ILE A 112 12.05 9.45 -12.09
C ILE A 112 10.83 8.74 -11.48
N GLY A 113 10.81 8.62 -10.16
CA GLY A 113 9.69 8.10 -9.38
C GLY A 113 8.90 9.22 -8.72
N TYR A 114 7.58 9.06 -8.70
CA TYR A 114 6.65 9.96 -8.02
C TYR A 114 5.80 9.14 -7.04
N MET A 115 5.75 9.57 -5.78
CA MET A 115 4.96 8.92 -4.73
C MET A 115 3.73 9.76 -4.41
N TRP A 116 2.57 9.14 -4.47
CA TRP A 116 1.29 9.80 -4.31
C TRP A 116 0.48 9.18 -3.17
N SER A 117 -0.09 10.04 -2.33
CA SER A 117 -1.09 9.65 -1.34
C SER A 117 -2.48 9.85 -1.92
N PRO A 118 -3.34 8.83 -1.95
CA PRO A 118 -4.76 9.05 -2.25
C PRO A 118 -5.39 9.95 -1.18
N VAL A 119 -6.34 10.79 -1.62
CA VAL A 119 -7.25 11.51 -0.74
C VAL A 119 -8.55 10.70 -0.69
N PRO A 120 -8.85 10.03 0.43
CA PRO A 120 -10.07 9.25 0.53
C PRO A 120 -11.31 10.17 0.60
N PRO A 121 -12.46 9.74 0.08
CA PRO A 121 -13.73 10.39 0.36
C PRO A 121 -14.11 10.25 1.85
N GLU A 122 -15.06 11.07 2.31
CA GLU A 122 -15.57 11.00 3.68
C GLU A 122 -16.11 9.61 4.03
N GLY A 123 -15.74 9.09 5.20
CA GLY A 123 -16.10 7.74 5.66
C GLY A 123 -15.25 6.60 5.08
N TYR A 124 -14.15 6.93 4.39
CA TYR A 124 -13.18 5.98 3.86
C TYR A 124 -11.76 6.37 4.28
N ASN A 125 -10.86 5.39 4.27
CA ASN A 125 -9.45 5.54 4.58
C ASN A 125 -8.57 5.06 3.44
N ALA A 126 -7.39 5.67 3.33
CA ALA A 126 -6.32 5.23 2.45
C ALA A 126 -5.59 4.02 3.05
N ILE A 127 -5.27 3.03 2.22
CA ILE A 127 -4.60 1.80 2.65
C ILE A 127 -3.12 1.76 2.23
N GLY A 128 -2.79 2.35 1.09
CA GLY A 128 -1.41 2.43 0.62
C GLY A 128 -1.20 3.57 -0.36
N ASN A 129 0.03 4.07 -0.36
CA ASN A 129 0.51 5.01 -1.38
C ASN A 129 0.68 4.30 -2.72
N ILE A 130 0.69 5.08 -3.80
CA ILE A 130 1.02 4.59 -5.14
C ILE A 130 2.25 5.27 -5.70
N VAL A 131 2.98 4.53 -6.54
CA VAL A 131 4.15 5.02 -7.26
C VAL A 131 3.84 5.11 -8.74
N THR A 132 4.33 6.16 -9.40
CA THR A 132 4.31 6.30 -10.86
C THR A 132 5.69 6.67 -11.37
N ASN A 133 5.89 6.47 -12.68
CA ASN A 133 7.05 6.97 -13.43
C ASN A 133 6.69 8.16 -14.34
N SER A 134 5.55 8.82 -14.05
CA SER A 134 5.06 10.02 -14.74
C SER A 134 4.73 11.11 -13.73
N ARG A 135 5.00 12.36 -14.11
CA ARG A 135 4.72 13.57 -13.35
C ARG A 135 3.23 13.87 -13.23
N ASP A 136 2.45 13.41 -14.20
CA ASP A 136 1.00 13.62 -14.20
C ASP A 136 0.35 12.86 -13.05
N LYS A 137 -0.72 13.44 -12.49
CA LYS A 137 -1.51 12.77 -11.47
C LYS A 137 -2.00 11.42 -12.00
N PRO A 138 -1.92 10.35 -11.19
CA PRO A 138 -2.44 9.04 -11.58
C PRO A 138 -3.96 9.08 -11.74
N ASP A 139 -4.47 8.18 -12.59
CA ASP A 139 -5.92 7.97 -12.74
C ASP A 139 -6.56 7.60 -11.39
N LEU A 140 -7.67 8.24 -11.04
CA LEU A 140 -8.38 7.99 -9.78
C LEU A 140 -8.80 6.52 -9.63
N GLY A 141 -9.04 5.84 -10.74
CA GLY A 141 -9.40 4.42 -10.79
C GLY A 141 -8.25 3.45 -10.49
N LYS A 142 -6.99 3.90 -10.40
CA LYS A 142 -5.81 3.03 -10.16
C LYS A 142 -5.88 2.23 -8.86
N ILE A 143 -6.41 2.83 -7.78
CA ILE A 143 -6.62 2.15 -6.50
C ILE A 143 -8.03 2.43 -5.94
N ARG A 144 -8.34 1.81 -4.81
CA ARG A 144 -9.53 2.10 -4.01
C ARG A 144 -9.15 2.42 -2.57
N CYS A 145 -9.91 3.33 -1.98
CA CYS A 145 -9.97 3.56 -0.53
C CYS A 145 -10.99 2.60 0.08
N VAL A 146 -10.85 2.30 1.36
CA VAL A 146 -11.67 1.31 2.08
C VAL A 146 -12.53 2.01 3.13
N ARG A 147 -13.78 1.57 3.27
CA ARG A 147 -14.72 2.13 4.25
C ARG A 147 -14.14 2.05 5.66
N SER A 148 -14.22 3.13 6.43
CA SER A 148 -13.43 3.28 7.66
C SER A 148 -13.69 2.23 8.74
N ASP A 149 -14.90 1.67 8.82
CA ASP A 149 -15.27 0.58 9.74
C ASP A 149 -14.66 -0.78 9.38
N LEU A 150 -14.12 -0.92 8.17
CA LEU A 150 -13.39 -2.10 7.67
C LEU A 150 -11.88 -1.88 7.70
N THR A 151 -11.41 -0.90 8.48
CA THR A 151 -9.99 -0.58 8.61
C THR A 151 -9.54 -0.58 10.07
N ASP A 152 -8.25 -0.82 10.28
CA ASP A 152 -7.60 -0.79 11.59
C ASP A 152 -6.42 0.20 11.59
N SER A 153 -5.98 0.60 12.78
CA SER A 153 -4.79 1.44 12.94
C SER A 153 -3.52 0.68 12.55
N CYS A 154 -2.61 1.35 11.84
CA CYS A 154 -1.27 0.82 11.57
C CYS A 154 -0.19 1.54 12.38
N GLU A 155 0.94 0.86 12.52
CA GLU A 155 2.23 1.44 12.89
C GLU A 155 3.32 1.06 11.87
N HIS A 156 4.45 1.77 11.92
CA HIS A 156 5.63 1.43 11.14
C HIS A 156 6.18 0.06 11.58
N ALA A 157 6.41 -0.83 10.62
CA ALA A 157 6.94 -2.17 10.87
C ALA A 157 8.45 -2.25 10.66
N SER A 158 8.91 -2.04 9.43
CA SER A 158 10.32 -2.09 9.03
C SER A 158 10.60 -1.00 8.02
N ILE A 159 11.80 -0.43 8.06
CA ILE A 159 12.25 0.53 7.05
C ILE A 159 12.53 -0.21 5.74
N VAL A 160 11.98 0.29 4.65
CA VAL A 160 12.24 -0.18 3.28
C VAL A 160 13.36 0.64 2.67
N TRP A 161 13.29 1.95 2.81
CA TRP A 161 14.26 2.88 2.24
C TRP A 161 14.23 4.21 2.97
N GLY A 162 15.32 4.96 2.92
CA GLY A 162 15.35 6.33 3.43
C GLY A 162 16.55 7.10 2.89
N ARG A 163 16.29 8.31 2.38
CA ARG A 163 17.26 9.32 1.92
C ARG A 163 16.52 10.57 1.46
N ASP A 164 17.22 11.68 1.23
CA ASP A 164 16.67 12.89 0.61
C ASP A 164 15.37 13.39 1.25
N GLY A 165 15.34 13.39 2.59
CA GLY A 165 14.24 13.92 3.39
C GLY A 165 12.98 13.05 3.43
N ILE A 166 13.07 11.78 3.04
CA ILE A 166 11.96 10.82 3.11
C ILE A 166 12.42 9.47 3.66
N ASN A 167 11.58 8.87 4.50
CA ASN A 167 11.66 7.49 4.95
C ASN A 167 10.43 6.72 4.48
N ILE A 168 10.63 5.46 4.11
CA ILE A 168 9.60 4.56 3.60
C ILE A 168 9.53 3.35 4.52
N TYR A 169 8.34 3.05 5.01
CA TYR A 169 8.11 1.97 5.97
C TYR A 169 7.05 1.00 5.47
N ASN A 170 7.29 -0.28 5.70
CA ASN A 170 6.21 -1.28 5.69
C ASN A 170 5.24 -1.00 6.83
N LEU A 171 3.96 -1.33 6.62
CA LEU A 171 2.90 -1.16 7.60
C LEU A 171 2.48 -2.48 8.25
N ARG A 172 2.13 -2.42 9.54
CA ARG A 172 1.48 -3.52 10.25
C ARG A 172 0.40 -3.00 11.20
N PRO A 173 -0.62 -3.80 11.54
CA PRO A 173 -1.62 -3.44 12.54
C PRO A 173 -1.00 -3.13 13.90
N THR A 174 -1.52 -2.10 14.56
CA THR A 174 -1.10 -1.71 15.92
C THR A 174 -1.56 -2.74 16.95
N SER A 175 -2.82 -3.17 16.86
CA SER A 175 -3.38 -4.21 17.73
C SER A 175 -2.82 -5.59 17.35
N ARG A 176 -2.27 -6.31 18.33
CA ARG A 176 -1.62 -7.61 18.11
C ARG A 176 -2.06 -8.65 19.14
N GLY A 177 -2.05 -9.92 18.73
CA GLY A 177 -2.33 -11.07 19.60
C GLY A 177 -3.38 -12.01 19.00
N PRO A 178 -3.69 -13.13 19.67
CA PRO A 178 -4.59 -14.16 19.15
C PRO A 178 -6.03 -13.70 18.86
N GLN A 179 -6.43 -12.56 19.43
CA GLN A 179 -7.74 -11.94 19.28
C GLN A 179 -7.72 -10.70 18.39
N ALA A 180 -6.54 -10.23 17.96
CA ALA A 180 -6.45 -9.11 17.05
C ALA A 180 -6.94 -9.54 15.65
N LEU A 181 -7.78 -8.71 15.05
CA LEU A 181 -8.39 -8.98 13.75
C LEU A 181 -7.70 -8.25 12.60
N GLY A 182 -6.85 -7.27 12.91
CA GLY A 182 -6.16 -6.45 11.91
C GLY A 182 -5.24 -7.28 11.00
N VAL A 183 -5.19 -6.89 9.74
CA VAL A 183 -4.48 -7.55 8.65
C VAL A 183 -3.58 -6.52 7.94
N SER A 184 -2.29 -6.86 7.80
CA SER A 184 -1.39 -6.08 6.94
C SER A 184 -1.75 -6.30 5.47
N VAL A 185 -1.69 -5.22 4.68
CA VAL A 185 -2.04 -5.23 3.26
C VAL A 185 -0.80 -5.41 2.38
N GLY A 186 0.40 -5.39 2.96
CA GLY A 186 1.67 -5.46 2.22
C GLY A 186 2.03 -4.16 1.50
N THR A 187 1.31 -3.07 1.76
CA THR A 187 1.62 -1.73 1.26
C THR A 187 2.63 -1.02 2.18
N PHE A 188 3.04 0.18 1.75
CA PHE A 188 3.97 1.03 2.51
C PHE A 188 3.37 2.40 2.81
N THR A 189 3.94 3.07 3.81
CA THR A 189 3.75 4.50 4.08
C THR A 189 5.08 5.24 3.97
N THR A 190 4.99 6.56 3.98
CA THR A 190 6.13 7.47 3.92
C THR A 190 6.07 8.48 5.05
N GLU A 191 7.23 8.84 5.56
CA GLU A 191 7.42 9.95 6.49
C GLU A 191 8.44 10.91 5.88
N THR A 192 8.11 12.20 5.81
CA THR A 192 9.00 13.23 5.27
C THR A 192 9.54 14.14 6.38
N ASP A 193 10.82 14.50 6.29
CA ASP A 193 11.46 15.41 7.22
C ASP A 193 10.91 16.84 6.99
N GLY A 194 10.11 17.33 7.93
CA GLY A 194 9.39 18.59 7.76
C GLY A 194 10.24 19.83 8.06
N ASN A 195 10.34 20.75 7.10
CA ASN A 195 10.43 22.20 7.38
C ASN A 195 9.03 22.84 7.54
N ILE A 196 7.96 22.08 7.33
CA ILE A 196 6.58 22.43 7.66
C ILE A 196 5.98 21.10 8.13
N THR A 197 5.57 21.03 9.41
CA THR A 197 4.85 19.94 10.11
C THR A 197 4.90 18.55 9.44
N PRO A 198 5.47 17.51 10.07
CA PRO A 198 5.57 16.17 9.47
C PRO A 198 4.21 15.71 8.96
N SER A 199 4.04 15.74 7.63
CA SER A 199 2.81 15.29 6.99
C SER A 199 2.93 13.79 6.79
N SER A 200 2.79 13.03 7.88
CA SER A 200 2.62 11.58 7.77
C SER A 200 1.34 11.33 6.97
N SER A 201 1.46 10.62 5.84
CA SER A 201 0.28 10.08 5.18
C SER A 201 -0.33 9.04 6.12
N THR A 202 -1.45 9.37 6.75
CA THR A 202 -2.16 8.47 7.68
C THR A 202 -2.77 7.32 6.89
N MET A 203 -2.03 6.22 6.82
CA MET A 203 -2.45 4.97 6.19
C MET A 203 -3.10 4.05 7.22
N SER A 204 -4.11 3.30 6.79
CA SER A 204 -4.81 2.31 7.60
C SER A 204 -4.54 0.89 7.15
N CYS A 205 -4.67 -0.03 8.10
CA CYS A 205 -4.60 -1.47 7.88
C CYS A 205 -6.04 -1.95 7.66
N LEU A 206 -6.22 -3.23 7.33
CA LEU A 206 -7.55 -3.85 7.29
C LEU A 206 -7.84 -4.59 8.59
#